data_AF-A0A0V0ZCR6-F1
#
_entry.id   AF-A0A0V0ZCR6-F1
#
_cell.length_a   1.000
_cell.length_b   1.000
_cell.length_c   1.000
_cell.angle_alpha   90.00
_cell.angle_beta   90.00
_cell.angle_gamma   90.00
#
_symmetry.space_group_name_H-M   'P 1'
#
loop_
_entity.id
_entity.type
_entity.pdbx_description
1 polymer ?
#
loop_
_entity_poly.entity_id
_entity_poly.type
_entity_poly.pdbx_seq_one_letter_code
_entity_poly.pdbx_strand_id
1 'polypeptide(L)'
;MQVLGQRLVHPSQRLIRSCLDCLRNLSDEATKEENVEDLLRHLIQLLGSSDMQVVACCVDILSNLTCNNQRNKVKAASCVQSTCEV
;
A
#
# COMPACT_ATOMS: atom_id res chain seq x y z
N MET A 1 -5.71 4.46 8.80
CA MET A 1 -4.70 3.38 8.55
C MET A 1 -3.23 3.82 8.56
N GLN A 2 -2.92 5.09 8.81
CA GLN A 2 -1.58 5.65 8.57
C GLN A 2 -0.46 5.06 9.43
N VAL A 3 -0.72 4.80 10.70
CA VAL A 3 0.28 4.24 11.63
C VAL A 3 0.80 2.90 11.13
N LEU A 4 -0.08 2.05 10.58
CA LEU A 4 0.34 0.78 9.98
C LEU A 4 1.23 0.99 8.75
N GLY A 5 0.87 1.95 7.89
CA GLY A 5 1.66 2.32 6.71
C GLY A 5 3.09 2.75 7.06
N GLN A 6 3.26 3.54 8.12
CA GLN A 6 4.58 3.99 8.60
C GLN A 6 5.50 2.84 9.07
N ARG A 7 4.94 1.66 9.38
CA ARG A 7 5.72 0.49 9.82
C ARG A 7 6.14 -0.42 8.66
N LEU A 8 5.72 -0.14 7.42
CA LEU A 8 6.06 -0.94 6.24
C LEU A 8 7.53 -0.82 5.81
N VAL A 9 8.26 0.18 6.31
CA VAL A 9 9.72 0.36 6.09
C VAL A 9 10.58 -0.26 7.19
N HIS A 10 9.97 -0.97 8.15
CA HIS A 10 10.69 -1.52 9.30
C HIS A 10 11.48 -2.78 8.91
N PRO A 11 12.71 -2.99 9.41
CA PRO A 11 13.54 -4.14 9.02
C PRO A 11 12.95 -5.51 9.38
N SER A 12 12.03 -5.55 10.36
CA SER A 12 11.35 -6.80 10.76
C SER A 12 10.29 -7.22 9.75
N GLN A 13 10.60 -8.25 8.96
CA GLN A 13 9.66 -8.88 8.03
C GLN A 13 8.40 -9.40 8.71
N ARG A 14 8.51 -9.89 9.96
CA ARG A 14 7.34 -10.29 10.74
C ARG A 14 6.41 -9.09 11.01
N LEU A 15 6.97 -7.94 11.37
CA LEU A 15 6.16 -6.73 11.59
C LEU A 15 5.50 -6.26 10.29
N ILE A 16 6.24 -6.24 9.18
CA ILE A 16 5.69 -5.88 7.86
C ILE A 16 4.49 -6.77 7.53
N ARG A 17 4.63 -8.10 7.61
CA ARG A 17 3.54 -9.04 7.34
C ARG A 17 2.32 -8.82 8.23
N SER A 18 2.52 -8.65 9.54
CA SER A 18 1.42 -8.35 10.46
C SER A 18 0.71 -7.03 10.14
N CYS A 19 1.47 -6.00 9.72
CA CYS A 19 0.88 -4.74 9.28
C CYS A 19 0.09 -4.90 7.98
N LEU A 20 0.60 -5.66 7.01
CA LEU A 20 -0.09 -5.95 5.75
C LEU A 20 -1.38 -6.74 5.96
N ASP A 21 -1.37 -7.76 6.83
CA ASP A 21 -2.58 -8.51 7.19
C ASP A 21 -3.66 -7.60 7.78
N CYS A 22 -3.28 -6.71 8.69
CA CYS A 22 -4.20 -5.70 9.25
C CYS A 22 -4.70 -4.73 8.18
N LEU A 23 -3.81 -4.22 7.32
CA LEU A 23 -4.17 -3.29 6.24
C LEU A 23 -5.14 -3.92 5.25
N ARG A 24 -4.95 -5.19 4.87
CA ARG A 24 -5.86 -5.93 3.99
C ARG A 24 -7.28 -5.93 4.54
N ASN A 25 -7.45 -6.22 5.82
CA ASN A 25 -8.76 -6.28 6.49
C ASN A 25 -9.45 -4.92 6.65
N LEU A 26 -8.71 -3.81 6.51
CA LEU A 26 -9.26 -2.45 6.64
C LEU A 26 -9.47 -1.78 5.28
N SER A 27 -8.85 -2.31 4.22
CA SER A 27 -8.68 -1.62 2.94
C SER A 27 -9.95 -1.50 2.10
N ASP A 28 -10.90 -2.41 2.27
CA ASP A 28 -12.19 -2.43 1.59
C ASP A 28 -13.11 -1.28 2.03
N GLU A 29 -13.06 -0.91 3.31
CA GLU A 29 -13.86 0.19 3.87
C GLU A 29 -13.15 1.55 3.87
N ALA A 30 -11.87 1.60 3.48
CA ALA A 30 -11.01 2.79 3.60
C ALA A 30 -11.17 3.84 2.48
N THR A 31 -12.29 3.85 1.77
CA THR A 31 -12.51 4.71 0.58
C THR A 31 -12.52 6.21 0.87
N LYS A 32 -12.72 6.62 2.13
CA LYS A 32 -12.81 8.04 2.55
C LYS A 32 -11.56 8.57 3.26
N GLU A 33 -10.52 7.75 3.42
CA GLU A 33 -9.28 8.19 4.10
C GLU A 33 -8.55 9.24 3.24
N GLU A 34 -8.37 10.45 3.76
CA GLU A 34 -7.79 11.56 2.99
C GLU A 34 -6.27 11.41 2.76
N ASN A 35 -5.58 10.84 3.75
CA ASN A 35 -4.13 10.80 3.84
C ASN A 35 -3.56 9.41 3.49
N VAL A 36 -4.07 8.80 2.42
CA VAL A 36 -3.66 7.46 1.96
C VAL A 36 -2.43 7.49 1.05
N GLU A 37 -1.95 8.67 0.64
CA GLU A 37 -0.89 8.81 -0.38
C GLU A 37 0.42 8.13 0.01
N ASP A 38 0.90 8.39 1.22
CA ASP A 38 2.12 7.73 1.71
C ASP A 38 1.92 6.21 1.79
N LEU A 39 0.75 5.73 2.19
CA LEU A 39 0.46 4.30 2.20
C LEU A 39 0.52 3.72 0.78
N LEU A 40 -0.09 4.37 -0.21
CA LEU A 40 -0.02 3.95 -1.61
C LEU A 40 1.43 3.87 -2.10
N ARG A 41 2.26 4.88 -1.76
CA ARG A 41 3.68 4.90 -2.13
C ARG A 41 4.43 3.70 -1.54
N HIS A 42 4.26 3.42 -0.25
CA HIS A 42 4.92 2.28 0.40
C HIS A 42 4.45 0.93 -0.19
N LEU A 43 3.15 0.77 -0.47
CA LEU A 43 2.62 -0.45 -1.08
C LEU A 43 3.18 -0.67 -2.49
N ILE A 44 3.29 0.40 -3.30
CA ILE A 44 3.88 0.33 -4.65
C ILE A 44 5.36 -0.04 -4.57
N GLN A 45 6.13 0.54 -3.64
CA GLN A 45 7.54 0.17 -3.44
C GLN A 45 7.70 -1.30 -3.05
N LEU A 46 6.82 -1.82 -2.20
CA LEU A 46 6.83 -3.23 -1.79
C LEU A 46 6.47 -4.22 -2.91
N LEU A 47 5.95 -3.76 -4.06
CA LEU A 47 5.79 -4.62 -5.24
C LEU A 47 7.14 -5.07 -5.82
N GLY A 48 8.24 -4.38 -5.50
CA GLY A 48 9.61 -4.82 -5.83
C GLY A 48 10.20 -5.84 -4.86
N SER A 49 9.44 -6.30 -3.85
CA SER A 49 9.90 -7.31 -2.90
C SER A 49 10.14 -8.67 -3.55
N SER A 50 11.13 -9.43 -3.06
CA SER A 50 11.34 -10.84 -3.44
C SER A 50 10.38 -11.81 -2.73
N ASP A 51 9.66 -11.35 -1.70
CA ASP A 51 8.64 -12.14 -0.99
C ASP A 51 7.29 -12.03 -1.73
N MET A 52 6.93 -13.07 -2.46
CA MET A 52 5.69 -13.11 -3.25
C MET A 52 4.41 -13.00 -2.41
N GLN A 53 4.43 -13.38 -1.13
CA GLN A 53 3.27 -13.21 -0.25
C GLN A 53 3.07 -11.74 0.10
N VAL A 54 4.17 -11.00 0.31
CA VAL A 54 4.14 -9.54 0.49
C VAL A 54 3.60 -8.86 -0.77
N VAL A 55 4.11 -9.25 -1.94
CA VAL A 55 3.65 -8.69 -3.22
C VAL A 55 2.15 -8.93 -3.43
N ALA A 56 1.68 -10.18 -3.26
CA ALA A 56 0.27 -10.52 -3.40
C ALA A 56 -0.61 -9.69 -2.46
N CYS A 57 -0.22 -9.57 -1.18
CA CYS A 57 -0.98 -8.78 -0.21
C CYS A 57 -1.00 -7.29 -0.57
N CYS A 58 0.09 -6.73 -1.08
CA CYS A 58 0.13 -5.34 -1.54
C CYS A 58 -0.80 -5.11 -2.74
N VAL A 59 -0.83 -6.03 -3.70
CA VAL A 59 -1.74 -5.98 -4.86
C VAL A 59 -3.21 -6.02 -4.40
N ASP A 60 -3.55 -6.88 -3.46
CA ASP A 60 -4.92 -6.98 -2.92
C ASP A 60 -5.34 -5.65 -2.24
N ILE A 61 -4.48 -5.10 -1.38
CA ILE A 61 -4.74 -3.82 -0.70
C ILE A 61 -4.89 -2.68 -1.71
N LEU A 62 -3.97 -2.58 -2.67
CA LEU A 62 -4.03 -1.57 -3.73
C LEU A 62 -5.32 -1.69 -4.56
N SER A 63 -5.76 -2.92 -4.84
CA SER A 63 -7.00 -3.17 -5.58
C SER A 63 -8.21 -2.63 -4.82
N ASN A 64 -8.30 -2.92 -3.52
CA ASN A 64 -9.37 -2.40 -2.67
C ASN A 64 -9.34 -0.87 -2.57
N LEU A 65 -8.17 -0.28 -2.30
CA LEU A 65 -8.04 1.17 -2.13
C LEU A 65 -8.30 1.96 -3.41
N THR A 66 -8.07 1.37 -4.59
CA THR A 66 -8.30 2.02 -5.88
C THR A 66 -9.65 1.67 -6.50
N CYS A 67 -10.31 0.61 -6.02
CA CYS A 67 -11.64 0.21 -6.48
C CYS A 67 -12.65 1.35 -6.25
N ASN A 68 -13.33 1.77 -7.33
CA ASN A 68 -14.29 2.88 -7.33
C ASN A 68 -13.78 4.19 -6.69
N ASN A 69 -12.47 4.39 -6.59
CA ASN A 69 -11.87 5.56 -5.95
C ASN A 69 -10.93 6.30 -6.91
N GLN A 70 -11.50 7.25 -7.66
CA GLN A 70 -10.74 7.99 -8.67
C GLN A 70 -9.59 8.80 -8.07
N ARG A 71 -9.76 9.35 -6.86
CA ARG A 71 -8.71 10.08 -6.15
C ARG A 71 -7.50 9.17 -5.90
N ASN A 72 -7.74 7.95 -5.41
CA ASN A 72 -6.67 7.00 -5.13
C ASN A 72 -6.01 6.47 -6.40
N LYS A 73 -6.78 6.26 -7.49
CA LYS A 73 -6.21 5.90 -8.80
C LYS A 73 -5.21 6.94 -9.31
N VAL A 74 -5.58 8.23 -9.26
CA VAL A 74 -4.69 9.33 -9.69
C VAL A 74 -3.43 9.38 -8.82
N LYS A 75 -3.58 9.28 -7.50
CA LYS A 75 -2.43 9.26 -6.56
C LYS A 75 -1.51 8.06 -6.77
N ALA A 76 -2.07 6.87 -7.02
CA ALA A 76 -1.28 5.67 -7.29
C ALA A 76 -0.49 5.82 -8.60
N ALA A 77 -1.12 6.35 -9.66
CA ALA A 77 -0.45 6.61 -10.94
C ALA A 77 0.69 7.62 -10.82
N SER A 78 0.50 8.70 -10.05
CA SER A 78 1.58 9.69 -9.83
C SER A 78 2.74 9.11 -9.02
N CYS A 79 2.49 8.19 -8.09
CA CYS A 79 3.55 7.51 -7.34
C CYS A 79 4.41 6.61 -8.23
N VAL A 80 3.83 5.94 -9.23
CA VAL A 80 4.59 5.09 -10.18
C VAL A 80 5.60 5.94 -10.97
N GLN A 81 5.21 7.14 -11.42
CA GLN A 81 6.10 8.04 -12.16
C GLN A 81 7.33 8.43 -11.34
N SER A 82 7.15 8.78 -10.06
CA SER A 82 8.27 9.12 -9.16
C SER A 82 9.17 7.94 -8.81
N THR A 83 8.72 6.70 -8.99
CA THR A 83 9.53 5.50 -8.67
C THR A 83 10.38 5.05 -9.87
N CYS A 84 10.00 5.45 -11.09
CA CYS A 84 10.72 5.11 -12.33
C CYS A 84 11.82 6.12 -12.73
N GLU A 85 11.95 7.25 -12.03
CA GLU A 85 12.97 8.28 -12.29
C GLU A 85 14.29 8.09 -11.51
N VAL A 86 14.52 6.91 -10.92
CA VAL A 86 15.75 6.58 -10.16
C VAL A 86 16.46 5.38 -10.76
#